data_AF-A0A397TMZ7-F1
#
_entry.id   AF-A0A397TMZ7-F1
#
_cell.length_a   1.000
_cell.length_b   1.000
_cell.length_c   1.000
_cell.angle_alpha   90.00
_cell.angle_beta   90.00
_cell.angle_gamma   90.00
#
_symmetry.space_group_name_H-M   'P 1'
#
loop_
_entity.id
_entity.type
_entity.pdbx_description
1 polymer ?
#
loop_
_entity_poly.entity_id
_entity_poly.type
_entity_poly.pdbx_seq_one_letter_code
_entity_poly.pdbx_strand_id
1 'polypeptide(L)'
;MNSPHVTLKLINTTITAEIGKIKHEISVDLTTKVANELSSRASEINDKSTAGIGKIKNENLVPSQLSKDPILINKVCPMDLRGSSTNSSSSSPGSSGSSQRFANIISVIREQFSDIFDRIKSANDYSLDQMCAVISVDTLRLGMGVIGKDTIKAFYRGDNIKSENLEKIDAWIDHRHLHHY
;
A
#
# COMPACT_ATOMS: atom_id res chain seq x y z
N MET A 1 48.12 -13.79 60.40
CA MET A 1 48.13 -12.67 59.42
C MET A 1 47.46 -13.17 58.15
N ASN A 2 46.37 -12.55 57.71
CA ASN A 2 45.71 -12.96 56.46
C ASN A 2 46.59 -12.59 55.27
N SER A 3 46.82 -13.54 54.36
CA SER A 3 47.63 -13.31 53.16
C SER A 3 46.92 -12.30 52.26
N PRO A 4 47.61 -11.25 51.76
CA PRO A 4 47.01 -10.24 50.87
C PRO A 4 46.37 -10.85 49.61
N HIS A 5 46.84 -12.04 49.20
CA HIS A 5 46.30 -12.78 48.07
C HIS A 5 44.88 -13.33 48.32
N VAL A 6 44.53 -13.62 49.58
CA VAL A 6 43.18 -14.08 49.98
C VAL A 6 42.20 -12.91 49.95
N THR A 7 42.63 -11.74 50.44
CA THR A 7 41.82 -10.51 50.43
C THR A 7 41.46 -10.07 49.01
N LEU A 8 42.42 -10.13 48.07
CA LEU A 8 42.17 -9.77 46.67
C LEU A 8 41.16 -10.71 45.98
N LYS A 9 41.25 -12.03 46.25
CA LYS A 9 40.28 -13.01 45.70
C LYS A 9 38.86 -12.76 46.19
N LEU A 10 38.72 -12.39 47.46
CA LEU A 10 37.41 -12.08 48.04
C LEU A 10 36.82 -10.82 47.40
N ILE A 11 37.61 -9.75 47.28
CA ILE A 11 37.18 -8.50 46.64
C ILE A 11 36.74 -8.73 45.20
N ASN A 12 37.52 -9.47 44.41
CA ASN A 12 37.17 -9.74 43.01
C ASN A 12 35.86 -10.54 42.89
N THR A 13 35.67 -11.54 43.76
CA THR A 13 34.42 -12.32 43.81
C THR A 13 33.23 -11.43 44.14
N THR A 14 33.37 -10.55 45.14
CA THR A 14 32.31 -9.61 45.55
C THR A 14 31.97 -8.64 44.42
N ILE A 15 32.97 -8.01 43.78
CA ILE A 15 32.74 -7.08 42.67
C ILE A 15 32.04 -7.79 41.51
N THR A 16 32.48 -9.00 41.16
CA THR A 16 31.87 -9.79 40.08
C THR A 16 30.40 -10.10 40.38
N ALA A 17 30.07 -10.45 41.62
CA ALA A 17 28.68 -10.72 42.04
C ALA A 17 27.81 -9.45 41.95
N GLU A 18 28.30 -8.31 42.44
CA GLU A 18 27.57 -7.03 42.38
C GLU A 18 27.35 -6.55 40.93
N ILE A 19 28.35 -6.69 40.06
CA ILE A 19 28.19 -6.42 38.61
C ILE A 19 27.10 -7.32 38.00
N GLY A 20 27.06 -8.60 38.39
CA GLY A 20 26.03 -9.54 37.94
C GLY A 20 24.62 -9.11 38.35
N LYS A 21 24.44 -8.64 39.60
CA LYS A 21 23.16 -8.12 40.09
C LYS A 21 22.72 -6.88 39.32
N ILE A 22 23.61 -5.89 39.18
CA ILE A 22 23.33 -4.65 38.45
C ILE A 22 22.92 -4.96 37.00
N LYS A 23 23.63 -5.87 36.33
CA LYS A 23 23.28 -6.29 34.96
C LYS A 23 21.89 -6.91 34.90
N HIS A 24 21.54 -7.76 35.86
CA HIS A 24 20.23 -8.40 35.92
C HIS A 24 19.11 -7.37 36.17
N GLU A 25 19.28 -6.47 37.13
CA GLU A 25 18.31 -5.41 37.45
C GLU A 25 18.05 -4.49 36.26
N ILE A 26 19.11 -4.01 35.59
CA ILE A 26 18.98 -3.19 34.38
C ILE A 26 18.27 -3.96 33.26
N SER A 27 18.59 -5.24 33.07
CA SER A 27 17.96 -6.07 32.04
C SER A 27 16.46 -6.24 32.30
N VAL A 28 16.07 -6.47 33.56
CA VAL A 28 14.66 -6.62 33.94
C VAL A 28 13.91 -5.31 33.74
N ASP A 29 14.43 -4.19 34.27
CA ASP A 29 13.76 -2.88 34.18
C ASP A 29 13.55 -2.44 32.72
N LEU A 30 14.59 -2.56 31.88
CA LEU A 30 14.48 -2.23 30.46
C LEU A 30 13.46 -3.13 29.74
N THR A 31 13.48 -4.44 30.00
CA THR A 31 12.55 -5.38 29.37
C THR A 31 11.12 -5.07 29.75
N THR A 32 10.84 -4.81 31.04
CA THR A 32 9.51 -4.47 31.53
C THR A 32 9.04 -3.13 30.97
N LYS A 33 9.89 -2.10 30.93
CA LYS A 33 9.54 -0.79 30.41
C LYS A 33 9.21 -0.82 28.93
N VAL A 34 9.99 -1.54 28.12
CA VAL A 34 9.73 -1.73 26.68
C VAL A 34 8.43 -2.51 26.46
N ALA A 35 8.20 -3.59 27.23
CA ALA A 35 6.99 -4.39 27.10
C ALA A 35 5.72 -3.58 27.42
N ASN A 36 5.77 -2.76 28.48
CA ASN A 36 4.64 -1.93 28.88
C ASN A 36 4.33 -0.83 27.85
N GLU A 37 5.35 -0.13 27.35
CA GLU A 37 5.19 0.91 26.33
C GLU A 37 4.62 0.32 25.02
N LEU A 38 5.15 -0.82 24.57
CA LEU A 38 4.65 -1.50 23.37
C LEU A 38 3.20 -1.94 23.53
N SER A 39 2.84 -2.48 24.69
CA SER A 39 1.47 -2.90 24.99
C SER A 39 0.51 -1.71 24.99
N SER A 40 0.92 -0.59 25.58
CA SER A 40 0.13 0.65 25.60
C SER A 40 -0.10 1.20 24.18
N ARG A 41 0.95 1.28 23.35
CA ARG A 41 0.84 1.73 21.95
C ARG A 41 -0.01 0.80 21.09
N ALA A 42 0.11 -0.52 21.30
CA ALA A 42 -0.71 -1.50 20.59
C ALA A 42 -2.19 -1.32 20.91
N SER A 43 -2.53 -1.09 22.19
CA SER A 43 -3.91 -0.79 22.61
C SER A 43 -4.43 0.50 21.97
N GLU A 44 -3.63 1.58 21.99
CA GLU A 44 -4.04 2.86 21.41
C GLU A 44 -4.30 2.76 19.89
N ILE A 45 -3.46 2.02 19.16
CA ILE A 45 -3.64 1.76 17.73
C ILE A 45 -4.94 0.97 17.49
N ASN A 46 -5.19 -0.06 18.30
CA ASN A 46 -6.39 -0.88 18.19
C ASN A 46 -7.67 -0.05 18.41
N ASP A 47 -7.67 0.83 19.42
CA ASP A 47 -8.80 1.71 19.73
C ASP A 47 -9.06 2.71 18.61
N LYS A 48 -8.01 3.35 18.07
CA LYS A 48 -8.11 4.28 16.93
C LYS A 48 -8.62 3.60 15.66
N SER A 49 -8.12 2.40 15.36
CA SER A 49 -8.55 1.62 14.19
C SER A 49 -10.02 1.21 14.30
N THR A 50 -10.43 0.70 15.47
CA THR A 50 -11.83 0.31 15.73
C THR A 50 -12.78 1.49 15.58
N ALA A 51 -12.41 2.67 16.10
CA ALA A 51 -13.18 3.89 15.94
C ALA A 51 -13.29 4.34 14.47
N GLY A 52 -12.21 4.21 13.69
CA GLY A 52 -12.21 4.51 12.25
C GLY A 52 -13.15 3.62 11.45
N ILE A 53 -13.13 2.30 11.71
CA ILE A 53 -14.03 1.33 11.05
C ILE A 53 -15.50 1.62 11.37
N GLY A 54 -15.81 2.03 12.61
CA GLY A 54 -17.17 2.41 13.01
C GLY A 54 -17.73 3.59 12.21
N LYS A 55 -16.88 4.58 11.86
CA LYS A 55 -17.30 5.74 11.06
C LYS A 55 -17.65 5.34 9.62
N ILE A 56 -16.81 4.53 8.98
CA ILE A 56 -17.03 4.08 7.58
C ILE A 56 -18.34 3.30 7.42
N LYS A 57 -18.74 2.50 8.42
CA LYS A 57 -20.01 1.75 8.39
C LYS A 57 -21.26 2.65 8.43
N ASN A 58 -21.16 3.85 9.01
CA ASN A 58 -22.29 4.77 9.13
C ASN A 58 -22.45 5.71 7.93
N GLU A 59 -21.44 5.82 7.07
CA GLU A 59 -21.45 6.68 5.87
C GLU A 59 -22.00 5.96 4.62
N ASN A 60 -22.08 4.61 4.65
CA ASN A 60 -22.61 3.79 3.55
C ASN A 60 -24.08 3.33 3.76
N LEU A 61 -24.76 3.78 4.82
CA LEU A 61 -26.22 3.64 4.94
C LEU A 61 -26.90 4.89 4.38
N VAL A 62 -26.90 5.01 3.05
CA VAL A 62 -27.87 5.87 2.36
C VAL A 62 -29.25 5.26 2.60
N PRO A 63 -30.20 5.97 3.26
CA PRO A 63 -31.58 5.52 3.28
C PRO A 63 -32.11 5.54 1.86
N SER A 64 -32.61 4.40 1.41
CA SER A 64 -33.37 4.22 0.19
C SER A 64 -34.54 5.21 0.11
N GLN A 65 -34.34 6.36 -0.53
CA GLN A 65 -35.41 7.22 -1.02
C GLN A 65 -35.56 6.98 -2.52
N LEU A 66 -36.32 5.92 -2.84
CA LEU A 66 -36.89 5.68 -4.15
C LEU A 66 -37.92 6.80 -4.42
N SER A 67 -37.46 7.91 -4.99
CA SER A 67 -38.34 8.92 -5.58
C SER A 67 -39.12 8.27 -6.72
N LYS A 68 -40.43 8.12 -6.49
CA LYS A 68 -41.40 7.73 -7.51
C LYS A 68 -41.79 8.99 -8.25
N ASP A 69 -41.20 9.22 -9.43
CA ASP A 69 -41.82 10.01 -10.49
C ASP A 69 -41.35 9.50 -11.87
N PRO A 70 -42.25 9.25 -12.83
CA PRO A 70 -41.90 8.75 -14.15
C PRO A 70 -41.38 9.88 -15.06
N ILE A 71 -40.12 9.76 -15.51
CA ILE A 71 -39.57 10.63 -16.54
C ILE A 71 -40.15 10.23 -17.91
N LEU A 72 -41.04 11.10 -18.40
CA LEU A 72 -41.59 11.12 -19.74
C LEU A 72 -40.48 11.55 -20.72
N ILE A 73 -39.75 10.61 -21.33
CA ILE A 73 -38.88 10.95 -22.45
C ILE A 73 -39.75 11.11 -23.70
N ASN A 74 -40.00 12.38 -24.03
CA ASN A 74 -40.66 12.81 -25.25
C ASN A 74 -39.91 12.28 -26.48
N LYS A 75 -40.70 11.68 -27.38
CA LYS A 75 -40.35 11.41 -28.78
C LYS A 75 -39.76 12.64 -29.45
N VAL A 76 -38.62 12.47 -30.12
CA VAL A 76 -38.37 13.10 -31.42
C VAL A 76 -37.88 12.00 -32.36
N CYS A 77 -38.75 11.62 -33.29
CA CYS A 77 -38.38 10.85 -34.47
C CYS A 77 -38.09 11.85 -35.60
N PRO A 78 -37.00 11.70 -36.37
CA PRO A 78 -37.02 12.06 -37.78
C PRO A 78 -37.45 10.82 -38.56
N MET A 79 -38.63 10.92 -39.18
CA MET A 79 -39.08 10.03 -40.24
C MET A 79 -38.39 10.50 -41.53
N ASP A 80 -37.79 9.58 -42.29
CA ASP A 80 -38.12 9.40 -43.71
C ASP A 80 -37.48 8.13 -44.31
N LEU A 81 -38.29 7.47 -45.13
CA LEU A 81 -38.11 6.13 -45.71
C LEU A 81 -36.94 6.05 -46.70
N ARG A 82 -36.41 4.83 -46.88
CA ARG A 82 -36.42 4.04 -48.15
C ARG A 82 -35.15 3.19 -48.33
N GLY A 83 -35.33 1.87 -48.44
CA GLY A 83 -34.46 1.03 -49.29
C GLY A 83 -33.86 -0.24 -48.69
N SER A 84 -34.51 -1.36 -49.01
CA SER A 84 -33.92 -2.65 -49.39
C SER A 84 -33.32 -3.59 -48.32
N SER A 85 -33.92 -4.79 -48.28
CA SER A 85 -33.48 -6.00 -47.59
C SER A 85 -32.13 -6.49 -48.09
N THR A 86 -31.24 -6.91 -47.17
CA THR A 86 -30.47 -8.15 -47.30
C THR A 86 -29.95 -8.62 -45.94
N ASN A 87 -30.16 -9.90 -45.71
CA ASN A 87 -29.91 -10.64 -44.48
C ASN A 87 -28.43 -10.57 -44.10
N SER A 88 -28.12 -10.01 -42.93
CA SER A 88 -26.80 -10.16 -42.31
C SER A 88 -27.02 -10.90 -41.00
N SER A 89 -26.58 -12.16 -40.97
CA SER A 89 -26.50 -12.97 -39.76
C SER A 89 -25.84 -12.16 -38.65
N SER A 90 -26.61 -11.95 -37.58
CA SER A 90 -26.19 -11.31 -36.35
C SER A 90 -24.99 -12.05 -35.78
N SER A 91 -23.79 -11.50 -36.01
CA SER A 91 -22.64 -11.81 -35.16
C SER A 91 -22.95 -11.10 -33.85
N SER A 92 -23.42 -11.86 -32.86
CA SER A 92 -23.63 -11.34 -31.52
C SER A 92 -22.38 -10.56 -31.09
N PRO A 93 -22.48 -9.27 -30.72
CA PRO A 93 -21.38 -8.60 -30.06
C PRO A 93 -21.30 -9.26 -28.68
N GLY A 94 -20.39 -10.22 -28.56
CA GLY A 94 -20.06 -10.85 -27.30
C GLY A 94 -19.71 -9.75 -26.31
N SER A 95 -20.48 -9.71 -25.21
CA SER A 95 -20.35 -8.80 -24.08
C SER A 95 -18.88 -8.66 -23.66
N SER A 96 -18.19 -7.65 -24.19
CA SER A 96 -16.75 -7.38 -23.97
C SER A 96 -16.54 -6.16 -23.08
N GLY A 97 -17.52 -5.86 -22.23
CA GLY A 97 -17.52 -4.64 -21.41
C GLY A 97 -16.48 -4.63 -20.29
N SER A 98 -16.12 -5.78 -19.71
CA SER A 98 -15.20 -5.80 -18.55
C SER A 98 -13.72 -5.81 -18.94
N SER A 99 -13.31 -6.64 -19.91
CA SER A 99 -11.92 -6.74 -20.34
C SER A 99 -11.39 -5.43 -20.95
N GLN A 100 -12.25 -4.71 -21.70
CA GLN A 100 -11.89 -3.41 -22.25
C GLN A 100 -11.71 -2.35 -21.14
N ARG A 101 -12.56 -2.36 -20.11
CA ARG A 101 -12.45 -1.45 -18.97
C ARG A 101 -11.19 -1.72 -18.14
N PHE A 102 -10.85 -2.99 -17.93
CA PHE A 102 -9.64 -3.36 -17.18
C PHE A 102 -8.36 -3.00 -17.93
N ALA A 103 -8.34 -3.21 -19.26
CA ALA A 103 -7.23 -2.77 -20.11
C ALA A 103 -7.04 -1.24 -20.07
N ASN A 104 -8.14 -0.48 -20.11
CA ASN A 104 -8.10 0.98 -19.99
C ASN A 104 -7.54 1.42 -18.64
N ILE A 105 -7.93 0.78 -17.53
CA ILE A 105 -7.42 1.10 -16.18
C ILE A 105 -5.91 0.85 -16.10
N ILE A 106 -5.43 -0.32 -16.55
CA ILE A 106 -3.99 -0.62 -16.54
C ILE A 106 -3.21 0.39 -17.39
N SER A 107 -3.76 0.82 -18.53
CA SER A 107 -3.14 1.83 -19.37
C SER A 107 -2.96 3.16 -18.63
N VAL A 108 -4.00 3.62 -17.93
CA VAL A 108 -3.94 4.86 -17.14
C VAL A 108 -2.90 4.77 -16.03
N ILE A 109 -2.87 3.67 -15.27
CA ILE A 109 -1.87 3.46 -14.21
C ILE A 109 -0.45 3.44 -14.80
N ARG A 110 -0.27 2.82 -15.97
CA ARG A 110 1.04 2.81 -16.65
C ARG A 110 1.51 4.18 -17.09
N GLU A 111 0.60 4.99 -17.64
CA GLU A 111 0.93 6.36 -18.05
C GLU A 111 1.36 7.20 -16.85
N GLN A 112 0.58 7.17 -15.76
CA GLN A 112 0.90 7.86 -14.51
C GLN A 112 2.22 7.38 -13.90
N PHE A 113 2.42 6.06 -13.87
CA PHE A 113 3.65 5.47 -13.40
C PHE A 113 4.84 5.96 -14.20
N SER A 114 4.77 5.90 -15.54
CA SER A 114 5.89 6.23 -16.42
C SER A 114 6.27 7.70 -16.32
N ASP A 115 5.28 8.59 -16.27
CA ASP A 115 5.52 10.04 -16.11
C ASP A 115 6.26 10.35 -14.79
N ILE A 116 5.76 9.84 -13.67
CA ILE A 116 6.41 10.03 -12.36
C ILE A 116 7.78 9.36 -12.34
N PHE A 117 7.89 8.16 -12.89
CA PHE A 117 9.12 7.40 -12.95
C PHE A 117 10.20 8.19 -13.68
N ASP A 118 9.91 8.68 -14.88
CA ASP A 118 10.84 9.43 -15.71
C ASP A 118 11.17 10.80 -15.10
N ARG A 119 10.19 11.47 -14.49
CA ARG A 119 10.41 12.74 -13.77
C ARG A 119 11.39 12.59 -12.62
N ILE A 120 11.18 11.62 -11.73
CA ILE A 120 12.08 11.41 -10.58
C ILE A 120 13.44 10.90 -11.06
N LYS A 121 13.45 9.96 -12.01
CA LYS A 121 14.68 9.40 -12.54
C LYS A 121 15.57 10.47 -13.18
N SER A 122 15.00 11.35 -14.00
CA SER A 122 15.74 12.44 -14.66
C SER A 122 16.16 13.53 -13.67
N ALA A 123 15.32 13.91 -12.71
CA ALA A 123 15.64 14.94 -11.72
C ALA A 123 16.80 14.55 -10.78
N ASN A 124 17.06 13.26 -10.61
CA ASN A 124 18.08 12.74 -9.70
C ASN A 124 19.22 11.98 -10.41
N ASP A 125 19.27 12.02 -11.75
CA ASP A 125 20.23 11.30 -12.58
C ASP A 125 20.34 9.79 -12.25
N TYR A 126 19.21 9.17 -11.89
CA TYR A 126 19.19 7.75 -11.56
C TYR A 126 19.28 6.87 -12.82
N SER A 127 20.07 5.81 -12.72
CA SER A 127 19.94 4.66 -13.62
C SER A 127 18.59 3.98 -13.42
N LEU A 128 18.13 3.22 -14.43
CA LEU A 128 16.89 2.43 -14.34
C LEU A 128 16.90 1.54 -13.09
N ASP A 129 18.04 0.92 -12.79
CA ASP A 129 18.21 0.04 -11.65
C ASP A 129 18.15 0.75 -10.29
N GLN A 130 18.68 1.96 -10.20
CA GLN A 130 18.59 2.77 -8.98
C GLN A 130 17.14 3.20 -8.74
N MET A 131 16.45 3.66 -9.78
CA MET A 131 15.05 4.07 -9.66
C MET A 131 14.14 2.89 -9.25
N CYS A 132 14.34 1.69 -9.83
CA CYS A 132 13.61 0.50 -9.40
C CYS A 132 13.91 0.12 -7.93
N ALA A 133 15.13 0.36 -7.43
CA ALA A 133 15.44 0.15 -6.02
C ALA A 133 14.71 1.14 -5.12
N VAL A 134 14.64 2.42 -5.50
CA VAL A 134 13.89 3.46 -4.79
C VAL A 134 12.42 3.07 -4.64
N ILE A 135 11.78 2.67 -5.73
CA ILE A 135 10.38 2.25 -5.72
C ILE A 135 10.17 1.03 -4.82
N SER A 136 11.05 0.02 -4.92
CA SER A 136 10.98 -1.17 -4.06
C SER A 136 11.03 -0.81 -2.57
N VAL A 137 11.91 0.13 -2.20
CA VAL A 137 12.02 0.65 -0.83
C VAL A 137 10.79 1.46 -0.43
N ASP A 138 10.28 2.33 -1.29
CA ASP A 138 9.10 3.15 -1.00
C ASP A 138 7.85 2.29 -0.78
N THR A 139 7.59 1.33 -1.67
CA THR A 139 6.48 0.39 -1.54
C THR A 139 6.58 -0.41 -0.23
N LEU A 140 7.78 -0.81 0.17
CA LEU A 140 8.01 -1.45 1.47
C LEU A 140 7.69 -0.50 2.64
N ARG A 141 8.10 0.77 2.55
CA ARG A 141 7.81 1.81 3.56
C ARG A 141 6.32 2.13 3.67
N LEU A 142 5.57 1.99 2.58
CA LEU A 142 4.11 2.10 2.55
C LEU A 142 3.41 0.89 3.19
N GLY A 143 4.15 -0.15 3.62
CA GLY A 143 3.57 -1.36 4.22
C GLY A 143 2.94 -2.31 3.20
N MET A 144 3.13 -2.06 1.90
CA MET A 144 2.53 -2.84 0.81
C MET A 144 3.32 -4.14 0.50
N GLY A 145 4.39 -4.40 1.24
CA GLY A 145 5.30 -5.53 1.04
C GLY A 145 6.35 -5.27 -0.04
N VAL A 146 7.24 -6.24 -0.24
CA VAL A 146 8.34 -6.11 -1.20
C VAL A 146 7.82 -6.34 -2.62
N ILE A 147 8.22 -5.44 -3.53
CA ILE A 147 8.07 -5.62 -4.98
C ILE A 147 9.47 -5.79 -5.61
N GLY A 148 9.62 -6.80 -6.46
CA GLY A 148 10.89 -7.11 -7.09
C GLY A 148 11.27 -6.08 -8.16
N LYS A 149 12.55 -5.72 -8.24
CA LYS A 149 13.06 -4.76 -9.24
C LYS A 149 12.73 -5.17 -10.68
N ASP A 150 12.81 -6.45 -10.99
CA ASP A 150 12.51 -6.96 -12.33
C ASP A 150 11.03 -6.81 -12.68
N THR A 151 10.13 -6.94 -11.70
CA THR A 151 8.70 -6.69 -11.88
C THR A 151 8.44 -5.22 -12.22
N ILE A 152 9.12 -4.30 -11.54
CA ILE A 152 9.00 -2.86 -11.81
C ILE A 152 9.53 -2.54 -13.21
N LYS A 153 10.70 -3.08 -13.57
CA LYS A 153 11.29 -2.91 -14.91
C LYS A 153 10.38 -3.47 -16.01
N ALA A 154 9.78 -4.63 -15.78
CA ALA A 154 8.85 -5.25 -16.71
C ALA A 154 7.62 -4.35 -16.92
N PHE A 155 7.03 -3.84 -15.83
CA PHE A 155 5.91 -2.92 -15.91
C PHE A 155 6.23 -1.64 -16.68
N TYR A 156 7.39 -1.03 -16.41
CA TYR A 156 7.89 0.15 -17.12
C TYR A 156 8.02 -0.08 -18.63
N ARG A 157 8.45 -1.28 -19.06
CA ARG A 157 8.56 -1.65 -20.48
C ARG A 157 7.21 -1.99 -21.14
N GLY A 158 6.13 -2.04 -20.37
CA GLY A 158 4.82 -2.39 -20.87
C GLY A 158 4.47 -3.88 -20.77
N ASP A 159 5.16 -4.66 -19.93
CA ASP A 159 4.83 -6.06 -19.66
C ASP A 159 3.66 -6.18 -18.67
N ASN A 160 2.80 -7.17 -18.87
CA ASN A 160 1.68 -7.45 -17.97
C ASN A 160 2.20 -7.86 -16.58
N ILE A 161 1.57 -7.33 -15.54
CA ILE A 161 1.90 -7.65 -14.15
C ILE A 161 0.71 -8.29 -13.44
N LYS A 162 1.01 -9.01 -12.36
CA LYS A 162 -0.01 -9.55 -11.46
C LYS A 162 -0.75 -8.41 -10.75
N SER A 163 -2.04 -8.58 -10.52
CA SER A 163 -2.88 -7.58 -9.82
C SER A 163 -2.30 -7.13 -8.47
N GLU A 164 -1.76 -8.07 -7.69
CA GLU A 164 -1.09 -7.77 -6.41
C GLU A 164 0.06 -6.75 -6.55
N ASN A 165 0.81 -6.82 -7.66
CA ASN A 165 1.89 -5.87 -7.92
C ASN A 165 1.37 -4.55 -8.52
N LEU A 166 0.20 -4.58 -9.15
CA LEU A 166 -0.45 -3.37 -9.65
C LEU A 166 -0.93 -2.50 -8.48
N GLU A 167 -1.55 -3.09 -7.46
CA GLU A 167 -1.97 -2.38 -6.23
C GLU A 167 -0.78 -1.72 -5.52
N LYS A 168 0.38 -2.39 -5.48
CA LYS A 168 1.63 -1.84 -4.93
C LYS A 168 2.14 -0.63 -5.71
N ILE A 169 2.01 -0.66 -7.03
CA ILE A 169 2.44 0.43 -7.91
C ILE A 169 1.46 1.60 -7.82
N ASP A 170 0.15 1.33 -7.80
CA ASP A 170 -0.91 2.32 -7.65
C ASP A 170 -0.76 3.09 -6.33
N ALA A 171 -0.55 2.39 -5.21
CA ALA A 171 -0.28 3.01 -3.92
C ALA A 171 0.98 3.89 -3.92
N TRP A 172 2.02 3.50 -4.67
CA TRP A 172 3.22 4.32 -4.82
C TRP A 172 2.96 5.58 -5.64
N ILE A 173 2.19 5.48 -6.73
CA ILE A 173 1.77 6.63 -7.55
C ILE A 173 1.00 7.64 -6.71
N ASP A 174 0.01 7.18 -5.94
CA ASP A 174 -0.79 8.03 -5.06
C ASP A 174 0.06 8.76 -4.03
N HIS A 175 1.01 8.05 -3.40
CA HIS A 175 1.95 8.64 -2.45
C HIS A 175 2.82 9.76 -3.07
N ARG A 176 3.20 9.61 -4.34
CA ARG A 176 4.00 10.61 -5.06
C ARG A 176 3.18 11.80 -5.55
N HIS A 177 1.89 11.63 -5.82
CA HIS A 177 0.97 12.73 -6.13
C HIS A 177 0.65 13.59 -4.90
N LEU A 178 0.52 12.99 -3.72
CA LEU A 178 0.22 13.70 -2.47
C LEU A 178 1.32 14.67 -2.00
N HIS A 179 2.56 14.51 -2.46
CA HIS A 179 3.70 15.35 -2.06
C HIS A 179 4.02 16.50 -3.04
N HIS A 180 3.17 16.71 -4.07
CA HIS A 180 3.33 17.78 -5.05
C HIS A 180 2.39 18.98 -4.87
N TYR A 181 1.68 19.07 -3.73
CA TYR A 181 0.92 20.24 -3.29
C TYR A 181 1.32 20.70 -1.89
#